data_AF-A0A1R1CMW7-F1
#
_entry.id   AF-A0A1R1CMW7-F1
#
_cell.length_a   1.000
_cell.length_b   1.000
_cell.length_c   1.000
_cell.angle_alpha   90.00
_cell.angle_beta   90.00
_cell.angle_gamma   90.00
#
_symmetry.space_group_name_H-M   'P 1'
#
loop_
_entity.id
_entity.type
_entity.pdbx_description
1 polymer ?
#
loop_
_entity_poly.entity_id
_entity_poly.type
_entity_poly.pdbx_seq_one_letter_code
_entity_poly.pdbx_strand_id
1 'polypeptide(L)'
;MKSFILIGCLIGGILALSNDLEPVATTYSWTDHSSLSIAEAVDDATNETAQPSMPPSSAAEAVYAQNVSTEVKAAKPSFTLQSVNDITLYDDPAAVIKKLGEPDRITQDPHLAGVVIYEYPNMNIVFSDEMVNFVELAEGAKTLWIDGIEVEATIAGVQEALGEPDYMTEDGIVFERYEALLKLFIDTDTQQLTSIHYFHMMSM
;
A
#
# COMPACT_ATOMS: atom_id res chain seq x y z
N MET A 1 27.31 20.06 -32.98
CA MET A 1 27.67 19.14 -34.08
C MET A 1 26.92 17.83 -33.84
N LYS A 2 26.42 17.16 -34.89
CA LYS A 2 25.60 15.94 -34.76
C LYS A 2 26.45 14.71 -35.07
N SER A 3 26.70 13.87 -34.07
CA SER A 3 27.33 12.56 -34.26
C SER A 3 26.28 11.48 -34.07
N PHE A 4 25.82 10.90 -35.18
CA PHE A 4 25.06 9.65 -35.17
C PHE A 4 26.04 8.51 -35.39
N ILE A 5 26.09 7.55 -34.46
CA ILE A 5 26.81 6.29 -34.64
C ILE A 5 25.76 5.18 -34.62
N LEU A 6 25.42 4.69 -35.82
CA LEU A 6 24.72 3.44 -36.04
C LEU A 6 25.77 2.32 -36.06
N ILE A 7 25.67 1.36 -35.15
CA ILE A 7 26.38 0.08 -35.26
C ILE A 7 25.31 -1.02 -35.34
N GLY A 8 25.45 -1.86 -36.35
CA GLY A 8 24.39 -2.76 -36.81
C GLY A 8 24.28 -4.06 -36.04
N CYS A 9 23.19 -4.77 -36.34
CA CYS A 9 22.85 -6.10 -35.85
C CYS A 9 23.99 -7.11 -36.04
N LEU A 10 24.10 -8.07 -35.11
CA LEU A 10 24.66 -9.37 -35.42
C LEU A 10 23.59 -10.46 -35.22
N ILE A 11 23.47 -11.32 -36.22
CA ILE A 11 22.46 -12.37 -36.33
C ILE A 11 23.03 -13.68 -35.79
N GLY A 12 22.26 -14.39 -34.98
CA GLY A 12 22.53 -15.76 -34.54
C GLY A 12 21.77 -16.07 -33.25
N GLY A 13 21.18 -17.24 -33.07
CA GLY A 13 21.11 -18.39 -33.98
C GLY A 13 20.48 -19.57 -33.24
N ILE A 14 19.36 -20.05 -33.77
CA ILE A 14 18.51 -21.16 -33.29
C ILE A 14 19.29 -22.28 -32.55
N LEU A 15 18.88 -22.57 -31.31
CA LEU A 15 18.92 -23.93 -30.76
C LEU A 15 17.61 -24.21 -30.01
N ALA A 16 16.72 -24.96 -30.65
CA ALA A 16 15.58 -25.56 -30.00
C ALA A 16 16.01 -26.89 -29.36
N LEU A 17 15.70 -27.07 -28.08
CA LEU A 17 15.75 -28.35 -27.39
C LEU A 17 14.38 -28.61 -26.76
N SER A 18 13.50 -29.21 -27.56
CA SER A 18 12.26 -29.80 -27.08
C SER A 18 12.60 -31.02 -26.22
N ASN A 19 12.17 -31.02 -24.97
CA ASN A 19 12.02 -32.24 -24.17
C ASN A 19 10.60 -32.25 -23.61
N ASP A 20 9.72 -33.02 -24.27
CA ASP A 20 8.40 -33.36 -23.73
C ASP A 20 8.54 -34.19 -22.45
N LEU A 21 7.96 -33.73 -21.35
CA LEU A 21 7.42 -34.61 -20.31
C LEU A 21 6.09 -34.03 -19.79
N GLU A 22 5.02 -34.75 -20.12
CA GLU A 22 3.62 -34.44 -19.81
C GLU A 22 3.28 -34.51 -18.30
N PRO A 23 2.15 -33.91 -17.87
CA PRO A 23 1.87 -33.64 -16.47
C PRO A 23 1.29 -34.84 -15.70
N VAL A 24 1.71 -35.02 -14.45
CA VAL A 24 1.02 -35.92 -13.51
C VAL A 24 -0.22 -35.22 -12.95
N ALA A 25 -1.35 -35.43 -13.61
CA ALA A 25 -2.65 -35.08 -13.06
C ALA A 25 -2.95 -35.93 -11.81
N THR A 26 -3.12 -35.28 -10.66
CA THR A 26 -3.72 -35.92 -9.47
C THR A 26 -5.11 -35.35 -9.25
N THR A 27 -6.10 -35.96 -9.90
CA THR A 27 -7.52 -35.66 -9.71
C THR A 27 -8.01 -36.13 -8.34
N TYR A 28 -8.53 -35.22 -7.53
CA TYR A 28 -9.46 -35.55 -6.45
C TYR A 28 -10.82 -34.91 -6.75
N SER A 29 -11.88 -35.72 -6.71
CA SER A 29 -13.23 -35.29 -7.08
C SER A 29 -14.30 -36.19 -6.44
N TRP A 30 -15.38 -35.56 -5.96
CA TRP A 30 -16.62 -36.17 -5.43
C TRP A 30 -16.47 -36.91 -4.07
N THR A 31 -17.46 -36.94 -3.16
CA THR A 31 -18.88 -36.56 -3.30
C THR A 31 -19.46 -35.98 -1.98
N ASP A 32 -20.30 -34.98 -2.15
CA ASP A 32 -21.50 -34.55 -1.39
C ASP A 32 -22.09 -35.47 -0.29
N HIS A 33 -22.66 -34.86 0.76
CA HIS A 33 -23.89 -35.31 1.44
C HIS A 33 -24.51 -34.23 2.38
N SER A 34 -25.75 -33.87 2.08
CA SER A 34 -26.85 -33.25 2.89
C SER A 34 -26.65 -33.06 4.41
N SER A 35 -27.20 -32.04 5.07
CA SER A 35 -28.67 -31.80 5.18
C SER A 35 -29.05 -30.45 5.83
N LEU A 36 -30.30 -30.01 5.59
CA LEU A 36 -30.94 -28.80 6.14
C LEU A 36 -31.34 -28.91 7.63
N SER A 37 -31.42 -27.76 8.32
CA SER A 37 -32.54 -27.47 9.24
C SER A 37 -32.86 -25.97 9.35
N ILE A 38 -34.05 -25.62 8.88
CA ILE A 38 -34.87 -24.41 9.15
C ILE A 38 -35.40 -24.54 10.61
N ALA A 39 -35.80 -23.55 11.43
CA ALA A 39 -36.17 -22.13 11.29
C ALA A 39 -35.88 -21.37 12.61
N GLU A 40 -36.10 -20.05 12.65
CA GLU A 40 -37.27 -19.50 13.36
C GLU A 40 -37.61 -18.08 12.87
N ALA A 41 -38.90 -17.76 12.84
CA ALA A 41 -39.44 -16.51 12.31
C ALA A 41 -39.88 -15.59 13.46
N VAL A 42 -39.73 -14.28 13.28
CA VAL A 42 -40.36 -13.27 14.13
C VAL A 42 -41.25 -12.41 13.24
N ASP A 43 -42.55 -12.53 13.45
CA ASP A 43 -43.55 -11.57 12.99
C ASP A 43 -44.72 -11.57 13.96
N ASP A 44 -45.30 -10.38 14.18
CA ASP A 44 -46.72 -10.07 14.43
C ASP A 44 -46.97 -8.88 15.39
N ALA A 45 -48.09 -8.21 15.15
CA ALA A 45 -48.88 -7.36 16.04
C ALA A 45 -48.37 -5.96 16.39
N THR A 46 -48.53 -5.08 15.40
CA THR A 46 -49.10 -3.72 15.53
C THR A 46 -49.93 -3.42 16.78
N ASN A 47 -49.89 -2.15 17.24
CA ASN A 47 -51.11 -1.50 17.75
C ASN A 47 -51.21 -0.04 17.27
N GLU A 48 -52.44 0.40 17.05
CA GLU A 48 -52.86 1.63 16.37
C GLU A 48 -53.64 2.53 17.34
N THR A 49 -53.39 3.84 17.36
CA THR A 49 -54.47 4.83 17.59
C THR A 49 -54.11 6.21 17.02
N ALA A 50 -55.03 6.80 16.26
CA ALA A 50 -55.03 8.22 15.86
C ALA A 50 -55.51 9.12 17.05
N GLN A 51 -55.59 10.46 17.03
CA GLN A 51 -55.92 11.45 15.99
C GLN A 51 -55.39 12.87 16.41
N PRO A 52 -55.52 13.94 15.59
CA PRO A 52 -54.76 15.18 15.74
C PRO A 52 -55.40 16.27 16.64
N SER A 53 -54.61 17.28 17.00
CA SER A 53 -55.09 18.62 17.41
C SER A 53 -54.04 19.71 17.18
N MET A 54 -54.48 20.88 16.71
CA MET A 54 -53.75 22.15 16.49
C MET A 54 -54.77 23.30 16.49
N PRO A 55 -54.38 24.59 16.59
CA PRO A 55 -53.22 25.21 17.25
C PRO A 55 -53.81 26.17 18.35
N PRO A 56 -53.43 27.47 18.57
CA PRO A 56 -52.22 28.25 18.29
C PRO A 56 -51.68 29.09 19.48
N SER A 57 -50.66 29.90 19.18
CA SER A 57 -50.25 31.15 19.86
C SER A 57 -49.46 31.07 21.17
N SER A 58 -48.16 31.41 21.12
CA SER A 58 -47.62 32.68 21.65
C SER A 58 -46.08 32.73 21.53
N ALA A 59 -45.51 33.92 21.75
CA ALA A 59 -44.10 34.27 21.94
C ALA A 59 -43.13 34.05 20.75
N ALA A 60 -42.69 35.16 20.19
CA ALA A 60 -41.43 35.23 19.45
C ALA A 60 -40.27 35.44 20.43
N GLU A 61 -39.23 34.61 20.36
CA GLU A 61 -37.91 34.95 20.86
C GLU A 61 -36.90 34.87 19.71
N ALA A 62 -36.33 36.02 19.36
CA ALA A 62 -35.24 36.10 18.40
C ALA A 62 -33.95 35.63 19.09
N VAL A 63 -33.73 34.31 19.07
CA VAL A 63 -32.45 33.73 19.50
C VAL A 63 -31.36 34.24 18.55
N TYR A 64 -30.49 35.10 19.06
CA TYR A 64 -29.33 35.58 18.32
C TYR A 64 -28.44 34.39 17.96
N ALA A 65 -28.43 34.03 16.67
CA ALA A 65 -27.46 33.12 16.10
C ALA A 65 -26.07 33.78 16.14
N GLN A 66 -25.35 33.57 17.25
CA GLN A 66 -23.91 33.79 17.26
C GLN A 66 -23.28 32.70 16.40
N ASN A 67 -23.06 33.01 15.12
CA ASN A 67 -22.15 32.26 14.27
C ASN A 67 -20.73 32.42 14.83
N VAL A 68 -20.43 31.65 15.88
CA VAL A 68 -19.06 31.36 16.27
C VAL A 68 -18.50 30.49 15.15
N SER A 69 -17.86 31.12 14.18
CA SER A 69 -17.06 30.42 13.17
C SER A 69 -15.85 29.81 13.88
N THR A 70 -16.05 28.64 14.49
CA THR A 70 -14.95 27.73 14.78
C THR A 70 -14.37 27.30 13.44
N GLU A 71 -13.29 27.97 13.04
CA GLU A 71 -12.30 27.39 12.14
C GLU A 71 -11.75 26.14 12.84
N VAL A 72 -12.40 25.01 12.59
CA VAL A 72 -11.89 23.69 12.99
C VAL A 72 -10.65 23.46 12.13
N LYS A 73 -9.49 23.85 12.68
CA LYS A 73 -8.19 23.48 12.14
C LYS A 73 -8.21 21.96 11.96
N ALA A 74 -8.24 21.51 10.71
CA ALA A 74 -8.29 20.09 10.39
C ALA A 74 -7.15 19.38 11.14
N ALA A 75 -7.50 18.34 11.89
CA ALA A 75 -6.50 17.52 12.55
C ALA A 75 -5.61 16.90 11.47
N LYS A 76 -4.28 16.96 11.66
CA LYS A 76 -3.37 16.21 10.78
C LYS A 76 -3.73 14.72 10.85
N PRO A 77 -3.68 13.99 9.73
CA PRO A 77 -3.86 12.54 9.76
C PRO A 77 -2.80 11.91 10.68
N SER A 78 -3.21 10.91 11.45
CA SER A 78 -2.31 10.12 12.28
C SER A 78 -1.93 8.86 11.52
N PHE A 79 -0.67 8.78 11.10
CA PHE A 79 -0.16 7.61 10.41
C PHE A 79 0.22 6.49 11.38
N THR A 80 -0.10 5.28 10.96
CA THR A 80 0.17 3.99 11.61
C THR A 80 1.21 3.16 10.84
N LEU A 81 1.58 3.59 9.62
CA LEU A 81 2.62 3.02 8.76
C LEU A 81 2.39 1.53 8.44
N GLN A 82 1.12 1.19 8.22
CA GLN A 82 0.64 -0.14 7.87
C GLN A 82 0.74 -0.43 6.37
N SER A 83 0.76 0.60 5.53
CA SER A 83 1.08 0.44 4.11
C SER A 83 1.86 1.61 3.50
N VAL A 84 2.65 1.28 2.47
CA VAL A 84 3.25 2.24 1.53
C VAL A 84 2.86 1.84 0.11
N ASN A 85 2.29 2.77 -0.66
CA ASN A 85 1.75 2.55 -2.01
C ASN A 85 0.79 1.35 -2.06
N ASP A 86 -0.14 1.30 -1.10
CA ASP A 86 -1.10 0.22 -0.84
C ASP A 86 -0.50 -1.16 -0.48
N ILE A 87 0.83 -1.29 -0.43
CA ILE A 87 1.54 -2.50 -0.04
C ILE A 87 1.84 -2.50 1.46
N THR A 88 1.52 -3.60 2.09
CA THR A 88 1.84 -3.94 3.48
C THR A 88 3.03 -4.90 3.49
N LEU A 89 3.78 -4.95 4.59
CA LEU A 89 4.84 -5.95 4.78
C LEU A 89 4.29 -7.40 4.87
N TYR A 90 2.97 -7.54 4.98
CA TYR A 90 2.24 -8.80 5.04
C TYR A 90 1.63 -9.25 3.71
N ASP A 91 1.93 -8.57 2.59
CA ASP A 91 1.49 -9.04 1.28
C ASP A 91 2.40 -10.15 0.75
N ASP A 92 1.79 -11.14 0.11
CA ASP A 92 2.47 -12.10 -0.75
C ASP A 92 2.53 -11.58 -2.21
N PRO A 93 3.32 -12.18 -3.12
CA PRO A 93 3.41 -11.73 -4.51
C PRO A 93 2.08 -11.69 -5.27
N ALA A 94 1.12 -12.57 -4.95
CA ALA A 94 -0.20 -12.59 -5.59
C ALA A 94 -1.10 -11.46 -5.06
N ALA A 95 -0.98 -11.10 -3.79
CA ALA A 95 -1.64 -9.93 -3.21
C ALA A 95 -1.09 -8.63 -3.82
N VAL A 96 0.23 -8.53 -4.02
CA VAL A 96 0.86 -7.39 -4.71
C VAL A 96 0.37 -7.26 -6.16
N ILE A 97 0.40 -8.34 -6.96
CA ILE A 97 -0.13 -8.33 -8.34
C ILE A 97 -1.62 -7.96 -8.38
N LYS A 98 -2.42 -8.43 -7.41
CA LYS A 98 -3.84 -8.07 -7.31
C LYS A 98 -4.07 -6.58 -7.00
N LYS A 99 -3.15 -5.93 -6.27
CA LYS A 99 -3.23 -4.51 -5.90
C LYS A 99 -2.71 -3.59 -7.02
N LEU A 100 -1.53 -3.89 -7.57
CA LEU A 100 -0.78 -3.01 -8.47
C LEU A 100 -0.84 -3.42 -9.95
N GLY A 101 -1.27 -4.65 -10.24
CA GLY A 101 -1.10 -5.28 -11.55
C GLY A 101 0.26 -5.98 -11.68
N GLU A 102 0.52 -6.51 -12.87
CA GLU A 102 1.81 -7.14 -13.20
C GLU A 102 2.95 -6.12 -13.11
N PRO A 103 4.13 -6.48 -12.56
CA PRO A 103 5.32 -5.63 -12.58
C PRO A 103 5.89 -5.50 -14.00
N ASP A 104 6.65 -4.44 -14.25
CA ASP A 104 7.40 -4.26 -15.50
C ASP A 104 8.45 -5.37 -15.69
N ARG A 105 8.99 -5.89 -14.58
CA ARG A 105 9.94 -7.00 -14.56
C ARG A 105 9.95 -7.74 -13.22
N ILE A 106 10.23 -9.04 -13.29
CA ILE A 106 10.52 -9.90 -12.14
C ILE A 106 11.97 -10.38 -12.26
N THR A 107 12.76 -10.18 -11.21
CA THR A 107 14.17 -10.59 -11.12
C THR A 107 14.38 -11.46 -9.86
N GLN A 108 15.07 -12.59 -9.98
CA GLN A 108 15.57 -13.35 -8.83
C GLN A 108 16.98 -12.90 -8.49
N ASP A 109 17.33 -12.81 -7.20
CA ASP A 109 18.70 -12.51 -6.82
C ASP A 109 19.62 -13.71 -7.13
N PRO A 110 20.75 -13.51 -7.84
CA PRO A 110 21.65 -14.59 -8.24
C PRO A 110 22.55 -15.12 -7.11
N HIS A 111 22.54 -14.47 -5.94
CA HIS A 111 23.36 -14.79 -4.77
C HIS A 111 22.51 -15.20 -3.55
N LEU A 112 21.28 -14.70 -3.44
CA LEU A 112 20.34 -14.95 -2.36
C LEU A 112 19.13 -15.75 -2.87
N ALA A 113 19.23 -17.08 -2.79
CA ALA A 113 18.13 -17.97 -3.15
C ALA A 113 16.89 -17.68 -2.29
N GLY A 114 15.73 -17.51 -2.93
CA GLY A 114 14.48 -17.13 -2.27
C GLY A 114 14.15 -15.63 -2.33
N VAL A 115 15.13 -14.78 -2.67
CA VAL A 115 14.88 -13.35 -2.87
C VAL A 115 14.36 -13.09 -4.29
N VAL A 116 13.22 -12.41 -4.37
CA VAL A 116 12.56 -12.03 -5.63
C VAL A 116 12.27 -10.53 -5.61
N ILE A 117 12.55 -9.85 -6.71
CA ILE A 117 12.36 -8.40 -6.88
C ILE A 117 11.31 -8.18 -7.97
N TYR A 118 10.24 -7.46 -7.64
CA TYR A 118 9.25 -6.96 -8.59
C TYR A 118 9.55 -5.48 -8.86
N GLU A 119 9.92 -5.18 -10.10
CA GLU A 119 10.26 -3.83 -10.58
C GLU A 119 8.96 -3.16 -11.11
N TYR A 120 8.55 -2.06 -10.48
CA TYR A 120 7.43 -1.19 -10.88
C TYR A 120 7.93 0.24 -11.19
N PRO A 121 7.14 1.11 -11.84
CA PRO A 121 7.55 2.48 -12.13
C PRO A 121 7.95 3.30 -10.87
N ASN A 122 9.25 3.55 -10.72
CA ASN A 122 9.89 4.23 -9.58
C ASN A 122 9.80 3.50 -8.23
N MET A 123 9.49 2.20 -8.22
CA MET A 123 9.34 1.41 -7.01
C MET A 123 9.77 -0.05 -7.20
N ASN A 124 10.56 -0.58 -6.30
CA ASN A 124 10.86 -2.01 -6.22
C ASN A 124 10.16 -2.61 -5.00
N ILE A 125 9.63 -3.83 -5.15
CA ILE A 125 9.13 -4.63 -4.03
C ILE A 125 9.98 -5.89 -3.96
N VAL A 126 10.70 -6.05 -2.84
CA VAL A 126 11.58 -7.18 -2.60
C VAL A 126 10.91 -8.15 -1.65
N PHE A 127 10.81 -9.39 -2.07
CA PHE A 127 10.23 -10.49 -1.30
C PHE A 127 11.34 -11.41 -0.76
N SER A 128 11.13 -11.92 0.45
CA SER A 128 11.85 -13.07 1.03
C SER A 128 10.84 -13.96 1.73
N ASP A 129 11.05 -15.27 1.70
CA ASP A 129 10.18 -16.24 2.39
C ASP A 129 8.68 -16.07 2.04
N GLU A 130 8.41 -15.80 0.76
CA GLU A 130 7.08 -15.56 0.17
C GLU A 130 6.34 -14.29 0.63
N MET A 131 6.97 -13.42 1.42
CA MET A 131 6.39 -12.18 1.96
C MET A 131 7.20 -10.94 1.53
N VAL A 132 6.60 -9.74 1.57
CA VAL A 132 7.34 -8.48 1.36
C VAL A 132 8.40 -8.29 2.45
N ASN A 133 9.67 -8.29 2.07
CA ASN A 133 10.79 -7.94 2.94
C ASN A 133 10.94 -6.41 3.03
N PHE A 134 10.94 -5.73 1.87
CA PHE A 134 10.87 -4.28 1.82
C PHE A 134 10.25 -3.73 0.52
N VAL A 135 9.73 -2.52 0.61
CA VAL A 135 9.37 -1.67 -0.54
C VAL A 135 10.38 -0.53 -0.63
N GLU A 136 11.01 -0.35 -1.79
CA GLU A 136 11.93 0.74 -2.10
C GLU A 136 11.27 1.69 -3.11
N LEU A 137 11.25 2.99 -2.83
CA LEU A 137 10.97 4.02 -3.82
C LEU A 137 12.29 4.63 -4.28
N ALA A 138 12.50 4.66 -5.59
CA ALA A 138 13.73 5.10 -6.22
C ALA A 138 13.90 6.64 -6.21
N GLU A 139 15.13 7.10 -6.43
CA GLU A 139 15.44 8.53 -6.59
C GLU A 139 14.52 9.20 -7.62
N GLY A 140 13.97 10.38 -7.27
CA GLY A 140 13.07 11.13 -8.15
C GLY A 140 11.61 10.68 -8.13
N ALA A 141 11.23 9.68 -7.31
CA ALA A 141 9.85 9.50 -6.89
C ALA A 141 9.29 10.85 -6.35
N LYS A 142 8.08 11.22 -6.77
CA LYS A 142 7.49 12.54 -6.44
C LYS A 142 6.54 12.49 -5.26
N THR A 143 5.80 11.40 -5.15
CA THR A 143 4.84 11.15 -4.08
C THR A 143 4.95 9.70 -3.61
N LEU A 144 4.59 9.48 -2.36
CA LEU A 144 4.35 8.17 -1.78
C LEU A 144 3.00 8.20 -1.08
N TRP A 145 2.32 7.06 -1.03
CA TRP A 145 1.05 6.92 -0.33
C TRP A 145 1.30 6.17 0.98
N ILE A 146 1.11 6.81 2.13
CA ILE A 146 1.23 6.17 3.44
C ILE A 146 -0.17 5.99 4.01
N ASP A 147 -0.54 4.75 4.38
CA ASP A 147 -1.88 4.40 4.90
C ASP A 147 -3.05 4.93 4.02
N GLY A 148 -2.85 4.96 2.69
CA GLY A 148 -3.83 5.46 1.72
C GLY A 148 -3.92 7.00 1.60
N ILE A 149 -2.97 7.74 2.17
CA ILE A 149 -2.87 9.21 2.07
C ILE A 149 -1.61 9.59 1.29
N GLU A 150 -1.78 10.43 0.26
CA GLU A 150 -0.66 10.96 -0.53
C GLU A 150 0.23 11.93 0.28
N VAL A 151 1.54 11.72 0.19
CA VAL A 151 2.59 12.49 0.84
C VAL A 151 3.64 12.84 -0.23
N GLU A 152 4.21 14.05 -0.18
CA GLU A 152 5.36 14.38 -1.05
C GLU A 152 6.57 13.52 -0.69
N ALA A 153 7.18 12.87 -1.67
CA ALA A 153 8.37 12.03 -1.48
C ALA A 153 9.65 12.88 -1.35
N THR A 154 9.66 13.72 -0.32
CA THR A 154 10.76 14.59 0.08
C THR A 154 10.99 14.49 1.58
N ILE A 155 12.17 14.85 2.05
CA ILE A 155 12.51 14.86 3.49
C ILE A 155 11.48 15.69 4.27
N ALA A 156 11.17 16.89 3.77
CA ALA A 156 10.20 17.79 4.39
C ALA A 156 8.76 17.27 4.33
N GLY A 157 8.34 16.66 3.21
CA GLY A 157 6.99 16.09 3.06
C GLY A 157 6.73 14.94 4.02
N VAL A 158 7.69 14.01 4.15
CA VAL A 158 7.59 12.90 5.11
C VAL A 158 7.64 13.40 6.56
N GLN A 159 8.51 14.38 6.89
CA GLN A 159 8.50 15.01 8.22
C GLN A 159 7.19 15.75 8.51
N GLU A 160 6.58 16.40 7.52
CA GLU A 160 5.29 17.07 7.70
C GLU A 160 4.16 16.08 8.02
N ALA A 161 4.20 14.90 7.39
CA ALA A 161 3.25 13.82 7.55
C ALA A 161 3.46 13.03 8.86
N LEU A 162 4.67 12.51 9.09
CA LEU A 162 4.98 11.59 10.19
C LEU A 162 5.43 12.27 11.48
N GLY A 163 5.88 13.52 11.41
CA GLY A 163 6.40 14.30 12.54
C GLY A 163 7.93 14.33 12.60
N GLU A 164 8.48 14.39 13.80
CA GLU A 164 9.92 14.24 14.00
C GLU A 164 10.37 12.79 13.75
N PRO A 165 11.57 12.57 13.19
CA PRO A 165 12.15 11.24 13.01
C PRO A 165 12.57 10.60 14.34
N ASP A 166 12.36 9.29 14.44
CA ASP A 166 12.65 8.51 15.66
C ASP A 166 14.16 8.17 15.78
N TYR A 167 14.86 8.02 14.64
CA TYR A 167 16.31 7.79 14.60
C TYR A 167 17.03 8.58 13.52
N MET A 168 18.24 9.04 13.84
CA MET A 168 19.24 9.53 12.87
C MET A 168 20.27 8.43 12.59
N THR A 169 20.56 8.18 11.32
CA THR A 169 21.60 7.23 10.86
C THR A 169 22.68 7.97 10.07
N GLU A 170 23.79 7.30 9.75
CA GLU A 170 24.91 7.93 9.02
C GLU A 170 24.54 8.33 7.58
N ASP A 171 23.54 7.67 7.01
CA ASP A 171 23.11 7.69 5.62
C ASP A 171 21.62 8.05 5.46
N GLY A 172 20.98 8.58 6.50
CA GLY A 172 19.53 8.86 6.44
C GLY A 172 18.82 9.11 7.78
N ILE A 173 17.51 9.23 7.70
CA ILE A 173 16.59 9.40 8.84
C ILE A 173 15.52 8.31 8.85
N VAL A 174 15.05 7.90 10.03
CA VAL A 174 14.11 6.78 10.18
C VAL A 174 12.89 7.20 11.01
N PHE A 175 11.72 6.75 10.58
CA PHE A 175 10.46 6.83 11.32
C PHE A 175 9.99 5.42 11.69
N GLU A 176 9.57 5.19 12.93
CA GLU A 176 9.11 3.89 13.44
C GLU A 176 7.65 3.97 13.88
N ARG A 177 6.76 3.13 13.34
CA ARG A 177 5.41 2.96 13.90
C ARG A 177 5.13 1.47 14.04
N TYR A 178 4.91 1.05 15.29
CA TYR A 178 4.78 -0.36 15.65
C TYR A 178 6.00 -1.16 15.18
N GLU A 179 5.81 -2.16 14.31
CA GLU A 179 6.86 -3.06 13.81
C GLU A 179 7.48 -2.62 12.47
N ALA A 180 7.05 -1.49 11.93
CA ALA A 180 7.45 -1.02 10.61
C ALA A 180 8.30 0.25 10.68
N LEU A 181 9.33 0.29 9.83
CA LEU A 181 10.24 1.40 9.65
C LEU A 181 10.05 2.02 8.27
N LEU A 182 10.11 3.35 8.21
CA LEU A 182 10.31 4.11 6.98
C LEU A 182 11.65 4.84 7.07
N LYS A 183 12.66 4.37 6.32
CA LYS A 183 13.97 5.02 6.22
C LYS A 183 14.04 5.87 4.95
N LEU A 184 14.43 7.12 5.13
CA LEU A 184 14.79 8.04 4.06
C LEU A 184 16.30 8.04 3.94
N PHE A 185 16.84 7.47 2.86
CA PHE A 185 18.27 7.50 2.58
C PHE A 185 18.65 8.85 1.97
N ILE A 186 19.72 9.44 2.49
CA ILE A 186 20.14 10.80 2.16
C ILE A 186 21.63 10.78 1.82
N ASP A 187 21.97 11.25 0.63
CA ASP A 187 23.36 11.46 0.22
C ASP A 187 24.00 12.53 1.12
N THR A 188 25.08 12.16 1.81
CA THR A 188 25.64 12.99 2.89
C THR A 188 26.35 14.25 2.36
N ASP A 189 26.89 14.22 1.15
CA ASP A 189 27.58 15.35 0.52
C ASP A 189 26.59 16.39 -0.05
N THR A 190 25.52 15.95 -0.70
CA THR A 190 24.54 16.82 -1.37
C THR A 190 23.27 17.09 -0.56
N GLN A 191 23.03 16.34 0.53
CA GLN A 191 21.83 16.38 1.36
C GLN A 191 20.52 16.09 0.59
N GLN A 192 20.62 15.32 -0.50
CA GLN A 192 19.49 14.92 -1.34
C GLN A 192 18.97 13.53 -0.94
N LEU A 193 17.65 13.37 -1.01
CA LEU A 193 16.99 12.07 -0.81
C LEU A 193 17.32 11.14 -1.99
N THR A 194 17.93 9.99 -1.72
CA THR A 194 18.32 9.00 -2.74
C THR A 194 17.29 7.87 -2.87
N SER A 195 16.69 7.42 -1.77
CA SER A 195 15.59 6.45 -1.78
C SER A 195 14.75 6.52 -0.49
N ILE A 196 13.55 5.91 -0.54
CA ILE A 196 12.71 5.67 0.64
C ILE A 196 12.49 4.17 0.76
N HIS A 197 12.77 3.57 1.92
CA HIS A 197 12.56 2.15 2.17
C HIS A 197 11.56 1.93 3.29
N TYR A 198 10.59 1.04 3.06
CA TYR A 198 9.58 0.59 4.00
C TYR A 198 9.79 -0.89 4.30
N PHE A 199 10.04 -1.25 5.56
CA PHE A 199 10.50 -2.58 5.97
C PHE A 199 10.20 -2.86 7.46
N HIS A 200 10.35 -4.12 7.90
CA HIS A 200 10.17 -4.48 9.31
C HIS A 200 11.37 -4.06 10.15
N MET A 201 11.16 -3.65 11.41
CA MET A 201 12.26 -3.34 12.34
C MET A 201 13.21 -4.52 12.62
N MET A 202 12.78 -5.75 12.28
CA MET A 202 13.52 -6.99 12.46
C MET A 202 14.18 -7.51 11.16
N SER A 203 14.04 -6.82 10.03
CA SER A 203 14.78 -7.15 8.80
C SER A 203 16.29 -6.96 9.05
N MET A 204 17.10 -7.95 8.64
CA MET A 204 18.56 -7.98 8.84
C MET A 204 19.33 -7.43 7.63
#